data_AF-A0A7G7SUC8-F1
#
_entry.id   AF-A0A7G7SUC8-F1
#
_cell.length_a   1.000
_cell.length_b   1.000
_cell.length_c   1.000
_cell.angle_alpha   90.00
_cell.angle_beta   90.00
_cell.angle_gamma   90.00
#
_symmetry.space_group_name_H-M   'P 1'
#
loop_
_entity.id
_entity.type
_entity.pdbx_description
1 polymer ?
#
loop_
_entity_poly.entity_id
_entity_poly.type
_entity_poly.pdbx_seq_one_letter_code
_entity_poly.pdbx_strand_id
1 'polypeptide(L)'
;MRLLIRSVVSLAVSLGLLACTQIPADAKRPEEKAADERPPSTAELLAEQDKAAESADRAADQASAAANPVEGFAPLPQGPELTPSALLQAIAQVAKSLQSQADMAPENVAQVMGLELRPDTEGRRTGAQGTLGSGRYEIAIWKPYARHPGHTIEIRVRPSEACAFAFKPLHDQLVAAGFGISKNAPGFKPEVYFDRAAAGNLGLYVIARTDQREAPRCVSIVTLEMEPRDG
;
A
#
# COMPACT_ATOMS: atom_id res chain seq x y z
N MET A 1 -18.17 2.36 53.24
CA MET A 1 -19.53 2.01 52.75
C MET A 1 -19.37 1.35 51.39
N ARG A 2 -19.52 0.01 51.29
CA ARG A 2 -20.69 -0.73 50.72
C ARG A 2 -20.99 -0.33 49.26
N LEU A 3 -21.13 -1.18 48.23
CA LEU A 3 -21.14 -2.63 48.01
C LEU A 3 -21.09 -2.89 46.47
N LEU A 4 -20.36 -3.93 46.03
CA LEU A 4 -20.63 -5.03 45.03
C LEU A 4 -21.70 -4.85 43.92
N ILE A 5 -21.49 -5.36 42.68
CA ILE A 5 -21.90 -6.70 42.14
C ILE A 5 -21.19 -6.91 40.77
N ARG A 6 -20.25 -7.86 40.60
CA ARG A 6 -20.35 -9.27 40.11
C ARG A 6 -20.96 -9.49 38.71
N SER A 7 -20.14 -9.98 37.77
CA SER A 7 -20.48 -11.11 36.88
C SER A 7 -19.21 -11.73 36.31
N VAL A 8 -18.93 -12.95 36.76
CA VAL A 8 -17.86 -13.86 36.33
C VAL A 8 -18.57 -14.99 35.59
N VAL A 9 -18.14 -15.31 34.38
CA VAL A 9 -18.43 -16.62 33.77
C VAL A 9 -17.10 -17.20 33.33
N SER A 10 -16.61 -18.12 34.16
CA SER A 10 -15.55 -19.08 33.83
C SER A 10 -16.16 -20.17 32.96
N LEU A 11 -15.58 -20.47 31.80
CA LEU A 11 -15.81 -21.76 31.15
C LEU A 11 -14.54 -22.60 31.25
N ALA A 12 -14.71 -23.75 31.89
CA ALA A 12 -13.67 -24.65 32.36
C ALA A 12 -13.02 -25.43 31.22
N VAL A 13 -11.69 -25.45 31.23
CA VAL A 13 -10.86 -26.44 30.54
C VAL A 13 -10.99 -27.76 31.30
N SER A 14 -11.39 -28.83 30.62
CA SER A 14 -11.37 -30.19 31.16
C SER A 14 -10.51 -31.08 30.27
N LEU A 15 -9.31 -31.44 30.77
CA LEU A 15 -8.54 -32.57 30.28
C LEU A 15 -9.18 -33.88 30.75
N GLY A 16 -9.28 -34.86 29.85
CA GLY A 16 -9.53 -36.26 30.20
C GLY A 16 -8.46 -37.14 29.57
N LEU A 17 -7.56 -37.69 30.39
CA LEU A 17 -6.61 -38.74 30.03
C LEU A 17 -7.19 -40.11 30.41
N LEU A 18 -7.01 -41.07 29.50
CA LEU A 18 -6.87 -42.52 29.68
C LEU A 18 -8.04 -43.30 30.33
N ALA A 19 -8.75 -44.04 29.49
CA ALA A 19 -9.19 -45.40 29.81
C ALA A 19 -8.97 -46.30 28.59
N CYS A 20 -8.03 -47.25 28.72
CA CYS A 20 -7.96 -48.42 27.86
C CYS A 20 -9.14 -49.32 28.23
N THR A 21 -10.14 -49.42 27.37
CA THR A 21 -11.17 -50.46 27.45
C THR A 21 -11.08 -51.33 26.20
N GLN A 22 -10.79 -52.61 26.44
CA GLN A 22 -10.86 -53.68 25.45
C GLN A 22 -12.25 -53.67 24.82
N ILE A 23 -12.30 -53.45 23.50
CA ILE A 23 -13.53 -53.57 22.72
C ILE A 23 -13.87 -55.06 22.65
N PRO A 24 -15.09 -55.49 23.04
CA PRO A 24 -15.55 -56.84 22.83
C PRO A 24 -15.61 -57.14 21.33
N ALA A 25 -15.22 -58.36 20.95
CA ALA A 25 -15.43 -58.86 19.59
C ALA A 25 -16.91 -58.69 19.21
N ASP A 26 -17.15 -58.21 17.99
CA ASP A 26 -18.45 -57.83 17.40
C ASP A 26 -19.00 -56.43 17.74
N ALA A 27 -18.31 -55.40 17.26
CA ALA A 27 -18.95 -54.16 16.82
C ALA A 27 -18.44 -53.81 15.40
N LYS A 28 -19.35 -53.85 14.41
CA LYS A 28 -19.07 -53.53 13.01
C LYS A 28 -18.42 -52.15 12.89
N ARG A 29 -17.19 -52.14 12.38
CA ARG A 29 -16.42 -50.95 12.00
C ARG A 29 -17.19 -50.19 10.90
N PRO A 30 -17.38 -48.86 11.00
CA PRO A 30 -17.71 -48.07 9.82
C PRO A 30 -16.54 -48.22 8.85
N GLU A 31 -16.84 -48.69 7.65
CA GLU A 31 -15.90 -48.85 6.55
C GLU A 31 -15.37 -47.46 6.17
N GLU A 32 -14.13 -47.16 6.51
CA GLU A 32 -13.40 -46.05 5.92
C GLU A 32 -13.18 -46.42 4.46
N LYS A 33 -14.01 -45.84 3.58
CA LYS A 33 -13.87 -45.97 2.15
C LYS A 33 -12.51 -45.37 1.80
N ALA A 34 -11.53 -46.23 1.51
CA ALA A 34 -10.21 -45.82 1.07
C ALA A 34 -10.36 -44.78 -0.03
N ALA A 35 -9.92 -43.55 0.25
CA ALA A 35 -9.69 -42.57 -0.80
C ALA A 35 -8.56 -43.17 -1.66
N ASP A 36 -8.86 -43.40 -2.93
CA ASP A 36 -7.87 -43.77 -3.93
C ASP A 36 -6.96 -42.54 -4.11
N GLU A 37 -5.90 -42.44 -3.30
CA GLU A 37 -4.89 -41.37 -3.39
C GLU A 37 -4.02 -41.59 -4.62
N ARG A 38 -4.64 -41.42 -5.80
CA ARG A 38 -3.88 -41.24 -7.03
C ARG A 38 -3.27 -39.83 -6.98
N PRO A 39 -1.94 -39.68 -7.16
CA PRO A 39 -1.34 -38.36 -7.22
C PRO A 39 -2.01 -37.59 -8.37
N PRO A 40 -2.39 -36.32 -8.14
CA PRO A 40 -3.13 -35.55 -9.12
C PRO A 40 -2.33 -35.48 -10.41
N SER A 41 -2.99 -35.80 -11.52
CA SER A 41 -2.43 -35.65 -12.84
C SER A 41 -2.10 -34.18 -13.10
N THR A 42 -1.17 -33.93 -14.02
CA THR A 42 -0.83 -32.56 -14.43
C THR A 42 -2.05 -31.78 -14.93
N ALA A 43 -3.02 -32.47 -15.54
CA ALA A 43 -4.27 -31.87 -15.98
C ALA A 43 -5.16 -31.43 -14.80
N GLU A 44 -5.23 -32.23 -13.73
CA GLU A 44 -5.98 -31.88 -12.51
C GLU A 44 -5.31 -30.73 -11.75
N LEU A 45 -3.97 -30.70 -11.71
CA LEU A 45 -3.22 -29.58 -11.14
C LEU A 45 -3.43 -28.28 -11.93
N LEU A 46 -3.41 -28.35 -13.26
CA LEU A 46 -3.70 -27.18 -14.11
C LEU A 46 -5.13 -26.71 -13.93
N ALA A 47 -6.12 -27.61 -13.88
CA ALA A 47 -7.51 -27.26 -13.67
C ALA A 47 -7.75 -26.56 -12.31
N GLU A 48 -7.12 -27.02 -11.24
CA GLU A 48 -7.23 -26.36 -9.93
C GLU A 48 -6.45 -25.03 -9.88
N GLN A 49 -5.35 -24.89 -10.62
CA GLN A 49 -4.65 -23.61 -10.79
C GLN A 49 -5.49 -22.60 -11.56
N ASP A 50 -6.12 -23.02 -12.67
CA ASP A 50 -6.99 -22.15 -13.48
C ASP A 50 -8.19 -21.69 -12.65
N LYS A 51 -8.78 -22.58 -11.86
CA LYS A 51 -9.87 -22.24 -10.93
C LYS A 51 -9.43 -21.27 -9.83
N ALA A 52 -8.22 -21.42 -9.32
CA ALA A 52 -7.64 -20.49 -8.35
C ALA A 52 -7.37 -19.12 -9.01
N ALA A 53 -6.84 -19.10 -10.24
CA ALA A 53 -6.62 -17.90 -11.02
C ALA A 53 -7.94 -17.17 -11.31
N GLU A 54 -8.98 -17.86 -11.77
CA GLU A 54 -10.33 -17.29 -11.96
C GLU A 54 -10.94 -16.76 -10.66
N SER A 55 -10.63 -17.37 -9.51
CA SER A 55 -11.06 -16.86 -8.22
C SER A 55 -10.32 -15.58 -7.83
N ALA A 56 -9.01 -15.53 -8.10
CA ALA A 56 -8.17 -14.36 -7.88
C ALA A 56 -8.57 -13.22 -8.81
N ASP A 57 -8.85 -13.50 -10.09
CA ASP A 57 -9.33 -12.55 -11.07
C ASP A 57 -10.70 -11.99 -10.67
N ARG A 58 -11.64 -12.84 -10.23
CA ARG A 58 -12.92 -12.36 -9.68
C ARG A 58 -12.74 -11.50 -8.43
N ALA A 59 -11.82 -11.87 -7.55
CA ALA A 59 -11.52 -11.06 -6.37
C ALA A 59 -10.85 -9.73 -6.76
N ALA A 60 -9.98 -9.73 -7.78
CA ALA A 60 -9.33 -8.54 -8.31
C ALA A 60 -10.33 -7.64 -9.06
N ASP A 61 -11.28 -8.21 -9.79
CA ASP A 61 -12.36 -7.50 -10.48
C ASP A 61 -13.34 -6.92 -9.47
N GLN A 62 -13.71 -7.66 -8.42
CA GLN A 62 -14.53 -7.15 -7.32
C GLN A 62 -13.79 -6.07 -6.53
N ALA A 63 -12.49 -6.23 -6.29
CA ALA A 63 -11.66 -5.21 -5.66
C ALA A 63 -11.47 -4.00 -6.58
N SER A 64 -11.42 -4.17 -7.90
CA SER A 64 -11.32 -3.09 -8.88
C SER A 64 -12.65 -2.37 -9.09
N ALA A 65 -13.78 -3.09 -8.98
CA ALA A 65 -15.12 -2.53 -9.02
C ALA A 65 -15.51 -1.85 -7.70
N ALA A 66 -14.97 -2.33 -6.57
CA ALA A 66 -15.09 -1.70 -5.25
C ALA A 66 -14.05 -0.60 -5.02
N ALA A 67 -12.93 -0.64 -5.75
CA ALA A 67 -12.02 0.48 -5.87
C ALA A 67 -12.73 1.55 -6.67
N ASN A 68 -13.30 2.52 -5.96
CA ASN A 68 -13.50 3.81 -6.59
C ASN A 68 -12.16 4.21 -7.23
N PRO A 69 -12.17 4.74 -8.46
CA PRO A 69 -11.08 5.56 -8.92
C PRO A 69 -10.81 6.61 -7.83
N VAL A 70 -9.71 7.34 -7.90
CA VAL A 70 -9.54 8.52 -7.05
C VAL A 70 -10.46 9.67 -7.52
N GLU A 71 -11.73 9.33 -7.80
CA GLU A 71 -12.93 10.14 -7.97
C GLU A 71 -13.75 9.96 -6.68
N GLY A 72 -13.86 11.02 -5.88
CA GLY A 72 -14.55 10.97 -4.59
C GLY A 72 -13.90 11.79 -3.49
N PHE A 73 -12.81 12.48 -3.79
CA PHE A 73 -12.30 13.54 -2.93
C PHE A 73 -12.57 14.91 -3.54
N ALA A 74 -12.95 15.86 -2.70
CA ALA A 74 -13.09 17.26 -3.08
C ALA A 74 -11.80 17.82 -3.70
N PRO A 75 -11.89 18.74 -4.69
CA PRO A 75 -10.72 19.37 -5.27
C PRO A 75 -9.81 20.03 -4.21
N LEU A 76 -8.50 19.90 -4.40
CA LEU A 76 -7.54 20.58 -3.54
C LEU A 76 -7.55 22.10 -3.78
N PRO A 77 -7.18 22.92 -2.79
CA PRO A 77 -7.02 24.36 -2.98
C PRO A 77 -5.95 24.70 -4.03
N GLN A 78 -6.10 25.85 -4.70
CA GLN A 78 -5.07 26.32 -5.63
C GLN A 78 -3.78 26.69 -4.88
N GLY A 79 -2.66 26.20 -5.40
CA GLY A 79 -1.30 26.52 -5.00
C GLY A 79 -0.56 27.34 -6.06
N PRO A 80 0.74 27.62 -5.85
CA PRO A 80 1.54 28.40 -6.79
C PRO A 80 1.77 27.65 -8.11
N GLU A 81 2.16 28.37 -9.15
CA GLU A 81 2.75 27.74 -10.33
C GLU A 81 4.12 27.16 -9.99
N LEU A 82 4.38 25.93 -10.43
CA LEU A 82 5.65 25.25 -10.21
C LEU A 82 6.33 24.92 -11.54
N THR A 83 7.66 24.86 -11.51
CA THR A 83 8.43 24.24 -12.58
C THR A 83 8.63 22.75 -12.30
N PRO A 84 8.80 21.91 -13.35
CA PRO A 84 9.15 20.50 -13.15
C PRO A 84 10.37 20.26 -12.25
N SER A 85 11.41 21.08 -12.40
CA SER A 85 12.63 20.99 -11.59
C SER A 85 12.38 21.35 -10.13
N ALA A 86 11.56 22.36 -9.85
CA ALA A 86 11.22 22.74 -8.48
C ALA A 86 10.42 21.63 -7.79
N LEU A 87 9.44 21.04 -8.49
CA LEU A 87 8.66 19.92 -7.95
C LEU A 87 9.54 18.67 -7.70
N LEU A 88 10.46 18.35 -8.64
CA LEU A 88 11.43 17.26 -8.47
C LEU A 88 12.28 17.44 -7.21
N GLN A 89 12.86 18.64 -7.03
CA GLN A 89 13.69 18.97 -5.87
C GLN A 89 12.89 18.89 -4.57
N ALA A 90 11.65 19.40 -4.56
CA ALA A 90 10.78 19.33 -3.38
C ALA A 90 10.49 17.87 -2.98
N ILE A 91 10.19 17.00 -3.94
CA ILE A 91 9.93 15.56 -3.68
C ILE A 91 11.17 14.88 -3.09
N ALA A 92 12.35 15.10 -3.70
CA ALA A 92 13.59 14.51 -3.19
C ALA A 92 13.94 15.04 -1.79
N GLN A 93 13.71 16.33 -1.53
CA GLN A 93 13.96 16.94 -0.23
C GLN A 93 13.02 16.38 0.85
N VAL A 94 11.74 16.19 0.54
CA VAL A 94 10.79 15.49 1.43
C VAL A 94 11.24 14.06 1.68
N ALA A 95 11.51 13.27 0.63
CA ALA A 95 11.96 11.89 0.79
C ALA A 95 13.22 11.75 1.66
N LYS A 96 14.13 12.74 1.59
CA LYS A 96 15.33 12.79 2.42
C LYS A 96 15.04 13.18 3.88
N SER A 97 14.07 14.06 4.13
CA SER A 97 13.79 14.58 5.48
C SER A 97 13.01 13.60 6.36
N LEU A 98 12.18 12.74 5.78
CA LEU A 98 11.32 11.82 6.53
C LEU A 98 12.12 10.76 7.30
N GLN A 99 12.00 10.69 8.62
CA GLN A 99 12.64 9.70 9.49
C GLN A 99 11.64 8.90 10.33
N SER A 100 10.42 9.39 10.46
CA SER A 100 9.32 8.81 11.20
C SER A 100 7.96 9.09 10.53
N GLN A 101 6.93 8.34 10.91
CA GLN A 101 5.56 8.54 10.41
C GLN A 101 4.99 9.94 10.75
N ALA A 102 5.46 10.55 11.85
CA ALA A 102 5.05 11.90 12.24
C ALA A 102 5.58 12.97 11.28
N ASP A 103 6.74 12.74 10.66
CA ASP A 103 7.32 13.68 9.69
C ASP A 103 6.47 13.81 8.41
N MET A 104 5.58 12.83 8.16
CA MET A 104 4.66 12.84 7.02
C MET A 104 3.40 13.68 7.27
N ALA A 105 3.26 14.29 8.45
CA ALA A 105 2.13 15.18 8.75
C ALA A 105 2.12 16.39 7.78
N PRO A 106 0.92 16.89 7.39
CA PRO A 106 0.81 17.91 6.37
C PRO A 106 1.65 19.16 6.60
N GLU A 107 1.72 19.64 7.85
CA GLU A 107 2.50 20.79 8.26
C GLU A 107 4.02 20.59 8.06
N ASN A 108 4.53 19.40 8.36
CA ASN A 108 5.93 19.06 8.22
C ASN A 108 6.32 18.98 6.75
N VAL A 109 5.48 18.33 5.95
CA VAL A 109 5.69 18.22 4.50
C VAL A 109 5.59 19.60 3.83
N ALA A 110 4.60 20.41 4.19
CA ALA A 110 4.44 21.78 3.71
C ALA A 110 5.71 22.62 3.97
N GLN A 111 6.25 22.53 5.19
CA GLN A 111 7.47 23.22 5.57
C GLN A 111 8.68 22.77 4.74
N VAL A 112 8.84 21.46 4.53
CA VAL A 112 9.98 20.91 3.76
C VAL A 112 9.86 21.24 2.26
N MET A 113 8.65 21.19 1.70
CA MET A 113 8.42 21.58 0.30
C MET A 113 8.49 23.08 0.08
N GLY A 114 8.35 23.90 1.13
CA GLY A 114 8.21 25.34 1.01
C GLY A 114 6.89 25.74 0.32
N LEU A 115 5.83 24.95 0.52
CA LEU A 115 4.51 25.17 -0.08
C LEU A 115 3.46 25.35 0.99
N GLU A 116 2.52 26.25 0.76
CA GLU A 116 1.31 26.32 1.57
C GLU A 116 0.37 25.18 1.16
N LEU A 117 0.13 24.24 2.08
CA LEU A 117 -0.83 23.15 1.88
C LEU A 117 -2.04 23.39 2.78
N ARG A 118 -3.23 23.30 2.20
CA ARG A 118 -4.49 23.58 2.90
C ARG A 118 -5.45 22.38 2.80
N PRO A 119 -6.34 22.19 3.79
CA PRO A 119 -7.38 21.16 3.69
C PRO A 119 -8.25 21.35 2.45
N ASP A 120 -8.69 20.24 1.86
CA ASP A 120 -9.82 20.25 0.92
C ASP A 120 -11.13 20.61 1.65
N THR A 121 -12.20 20.85 0.90
CA THR A 121 -13.48 21.30 1.47
C THR A 121 -14.15 20.27 2.39
N GLU A 122 -13.72 19.01 2.32
CA GLU A 122 -14.23 17.93 3.18
C GLU A 122 -13.30 17.64 4.36
N GLY A 123 -12.12 18.28 4.43
CA GLY A 123 -11.10 18.04 5.44
C GLY A 123 -10.49 16.63 5.37
N ARG A 124 -10.65 15.92 4.25
CA ARG A 124 -10.17 14.53 4.09
C ARG A 124 -8.72 14.46 3.64
N ARG A 125 -8.25 15.51 2.96
CA ARG A 125 -6.88 15.65 2.48
C ARG A 125 -6.40 17.07 2.72
N THR A 126 -5.11 17.23 2.90
CA THR A 126 -4.43 18.52 2.94
C THR A 126 -3.46 18.59 1.78
N GLY A 127 -3.46 19.67 1.01
CA GLY A 127 -2.66 19.73 -0.20
C GLY A 127 -2.82 20.99 -1.00
N ALA A 128 -2.35 20.93 -2.24
CA ALA A 128 -2.45 21.99 -3.22
C ALA A 128 -2.50 21.42 -4.64
N GLN A 129 -3.11 22.14 -5.56
CA GLN A 129 -3.02 21.88 -6.99
C GLN A 129 -2.68 23.15 -7.76
N GLY A 130 -2.01 23.04 -8.90
CA GLY A 130 -1.62 24.21 -9.67
C GLY A 130 -1.05 23.86 -11.03
N THR A 131 -0.53 24.86 -11.71
CA THR A 131 0.14 24.71 -13.01
C THR A 131 1.54 24.13 -12.84
N LEU A 132 1.93 23.23 -13.74
CA LEU A 132 3.28 22.65 -13.83
C LEU A 132 3.79 22.77 -15.27
N GLY A 133 4.43 23.88 -15.62
CA GLY A 133 4.76 24.18 -17.02
C GLY A 133 3.51 24.14 -17.90
N SER A 134 3.48 23.26 -18.90
CA SER A 134 2.30 23.06 -19.77
C SER A 134 1.24 22.11 -19.19
N GLY A 135 1.47 21.55 -17.99
CA GLY A 135 0.58 20.61 -17.31
C GLY A 135 0.06 21.14 -15.98
N ARG A 136 -0.40 20.22 -15.13
CA ARG A 136 -0.89 20.48 -13.78
C ARG A 136 -0.27 19.51 -12.79
N TYR A 137 -0.09 19.97 -11.56
CA TYR A 137 0.27 19.12 -10.44
C TYR A 137 -0.85 19.09 -9.40
N GLU A 138 -0.90 18.00 -8.65
CA GLU A 138 -1.64 17.89 -7.39
C GLU A 138 -0.72 17.25 -6.35
N ILE A 139 -0.66 17.82 -5.16
CA ILE A 139 0.03 17.26 -4.00
C ILE A 139 -1.03 17.06 -2.93
N ALA A 140 -1.24 15.81 -2.51
CA ALA A 140 -2.23 15.43 -1.51
C ALA A 140 -1.57 14.68 -0.37
N ILE A 141 -1.93 15.04 0.86
CA ILE A 141 -1.49 14.37 2.08
C ILE A 141 -2.74 13.93 2.84
N TRP A 142 -2.83 12.64 3.12
CA TRP A 142 -4.04 12.05 3.67
C TRP A 142 -3.74 10.78 4.45
N LYS A 143 -4.68 10.33 5.26
CA LYS A 143 -4.55 9.06 5.98
C LYS A 143 -5.22 7.93 5.19
N PRO A 144 -4.54 6.80 4.96
CA PRO A 144 -5.15 5.60 4.37
C PRO A 144 -6.45 5.18 5.06
N TYR A 145 -6.46 5.24 6.39
CA TYR A 145 -7.63 5.02 7.24
C TYR A 145 -7.50 5.80 8.54
N ALA A 146 -8.61 5.98 9.27
CA ALA A 146 -8.67 6.89 10.43
C ALA A 146 -7.60 6.63 11.52
N ARG A 147 -7.28 5.35 11.77
CA ARG A 147 -6.30 4.92 12.78
C ARG A 147 -4.89 4.70 12.20
N HIS A 148 -4.64 5.06 10.94
CA HIS A 148 -3.33 4.89 10.35
C HIS A 148 -2.32 5.79 11.11
N PRO A 149 -1.16 5.24 11.53
CA PRO A 149 -0.22 5.98 12.37
C PRO A 149 0.52 7.07 11.59
N GLY A 150 0.73 6.89 10.27
CA GLY A 150 1.30 7.89 9.37
C GLY A 150 0.29 8.51 8.40
N HIS A 151 0.82 9.25 7.42
CA HIS A 151 0.09 9.76 6.26
C HIS A 151 0.69 9.18 4.97
N THR A 152 -0.10 9.17 3.92
CA THR A 152 0.36 8.98 2.55
C THR A 152 0.52 10.34 1.91
N ILE A 153 1.67 10.56 1.26
CA ILE A 153 1.91 11.75 0.42
C ILE A 153 1.81 11.29 -1.03
N GLU A 154 0.94 11.91 -1.81
CA GLU A 154 0.74 11.57 -3.20
C GLU A 154 0.89 12.82 -4.07
N ILE A 155 1.80 12.75 -5.04
CA ILE A 155 2.00 13.78 -6.04
C ILE A 155 1.54 13.23 -7.39
N ARG A 156 0.61 13.91 -8.05
CA ARG A 156 0.15 13.58 -9.41
C ARG A 156 0.54 14.69 -10.38
N VAL A 157 0.93 14.29 -11.59
CA VAL A 157 1.18 15.20 -12.71
C VAL A 157 0.27 14.82 -13.87
N ARG A 158 -0.44 15.81 -14.41
CA ARG A 158 -1.40 15.63 -15.51
C ARG A 158 -1.17 16.64 -16.65
N PRO A 159 -1.40 16.25 -17.92
CA PRO A 159 -1.63 14.88 -18.37
C PRO A 159 -0.33 14.06 -18.30
N SER A 160 -0.44 12.75 -18.06
CA SER A 160 0.71 11.84 -17.95
C SER A 160 1.57 11.83 -19.22
N GLU A 161 0.91 11.84 -20.37
CA GLU A 161 1.50 11.78 -21.71
C GLU A 161 2.33 13.01 -22.08
N ALA A 162 2.19 14.14 -21.36
CA ALA A 162 3.06 15.30 -21.57
C ALA A 162 4.49 15.07 -21.07
N CYS A 163 4.76 13.99 -20.32
CA CYS A 163 6.08 13.69 -19.76
C CYS A 163 6.72 14.87 -19.01
N ALA A 164 5.90 15.72 -18.38
CA ALA A 164 6.37 16.93 -17.71
C ALA A 164 7.30 16.64 -16.54
N PHE A 165 7.30 15.40 -16.03
CA PHE A 165 8.06 14.97 -14.87
C PHE A 165 8.95 13.77 -15.26
N ALA A 166 10.23 14.05 -15.47
CA ALA A 166 11.19 13.07 -15.98
C ALA A 166 11.64 12.08 -14.90
N PHE A 167 11.76 10.80 -15.26
CA PHE A 167 12.13 9.73 -14.33
C PHE A 167 13.60 9.83 -13.87
N LYS A 168 14.55 10.01 -14.80
CA LYS A 168 15.99 9.95 -14.48
C LYS A 168 16.42 10.94 -13.38
N PRO A 169 16.01 12.22 -13.40
CA PRO A 169 16.36 13.15 -12.32
C PRO A 169 15.80 12.77 -10.95
N LEU A 170 14.60 12.18 -10.89
CA LEU A 170 14.01 11.67 -9.65
C LEU A 170 14.82 10.47 -9.14
N HIS A 171 15.06 9.51 -10.03
CA HIS A 171 15.86 8.32 -9.76
C HIS A 171 17.23 8.68 -9.18
N ASP A 172 17.99 9.55 -9.86
CA ASP A 172 19.35 9.89 -9.45
C ASP A 172 19.39 10.57 -8.07
N GLN A 173 18.41 11.42 -7.77
CA GLN A 173 18.30 12.08 -6.47
C GLN A 173 17.94 11.11 -5.34
N LEU A 174 17.02 10.17 -5.59
CA LEU A 174 16.65 9.15 -4.59
C LEU A 174 17.79 8.15 -4.34
N VAL A 175 18.49 7.71 -5.39
CA VAL A 175 19.69 6.87 -5.24
C VAL A 175 20.79 7.60 -4.45
N ALA A 176 21.05 8.86 -4.77
CA ALA A 176 22.01 9.67 -4.01
C ALA A 176 21.59 9.87 -2.54
N ALA A 177 20.29 9.77 -2.24
CA ALA A 177 19.75 9.80 -0.88
C ALA A 177 19.78 8.42 -0.18
N GLY A 178 20.36 7.40 -0.80
CA GLY A 178 20.56 6.06 -0.20
C GLY A 178 19.38 5.11 -0.32
N PHE A 179 18.45 5.37 -1.26
CA PHE A 179 17.36 4.44 -1.53
C PHE A 179 17.82 3.26 -2.40
N GLY A 180 17.42 2.04 -2.01
CA GLY A 180 17.41 0.87 -2.86
C GLY A 180 16.33 0.97 -3.94
N ILE A 181 16.40 0.13 -4.98
CA ILE A 181 15.48 0.17 -6.11
C ILE A 181 14.97 -1.24 -6.42
N SER A 182 13.66 -1.34 -6.63
CA SER A 182 13.04 -2.52 -7.23
C SER A 182 11.95 -2.11 -8.24
N LYS A 183 11.49 -3.07 -9.04
CA LYS A 183 10.40 -2.91 -10.01
C LYS A 183 9.39 -4.02 -9.78
N ASN A 184 8.12 -3.75 -10.05
CA ASN A 184 7.10 -4.81 -10.00
C ASN A 184 7.31 -5.86 -11.09
N ALA A 185 6.64 -7.00 -10.92
CA ALA A 185 6.64 -8.07 -11.91
C ALA A 185 5.98 -7.63 -13.23
N PRO A 186 6.31 -8.29 -14.37
CA PRO A 186 5.59 -8.10 -15.62
C PRO A 186 4.08 -8.34 -15.45
N GLY A 187 3.25 -7.62 -16.22
CA GLY A 187 1.78 -7.71 -16.15
C GLY A 187 1.12 -6.70 -15.22
N PHE A 188 1.88 -6.05 -14.33
CA PHE A 188 1.39 -4.96 -13.49
C PHE A 188 1.60 -3.58 -14.15
N LYS A 189 0.87 -2.56 -13.67
CA LYS A 189 1.07 -1.16 -14.10
C LYS A 189 2.53 -0.77 -13.85
N PRO A 190 3.25 -0.14 -14.80
CA PRO A 190 4.67 0.15 -14.62
C PRO A 190 4.97 1.01 -13.38
N GLU A 191 5.59 0.41 -12.37
CA GLU A 191 5.96 1.08 -11.13
C GLU A 191 7.42 0.76 -10.77
N VAL A 192 8.13 1.79 -10.30
CA VAL A 192 9.47 1.69 -9.73
C VAL A 192 9.37 2.04 -8.25
N TYR A 193 9.86 1.14 -7.40
CA TYR A 193 9.86 1.29 -5.96
C TYR A 193 11.26 1.68 -5.52
N PHE A 194 11.33 2.71 -4.68
CA PHE A 194 12.54 3.12 -3.99
C PHE A 194 12.30 2.92 -2.50
N ASP A 195 13.20 2.22 -1.81
CA ASP A 195 13.05 2.01 -0.37
C ASP A 195 14.33 2.33 0.41
N ARG A 196 14.18 2.80 1.64
CA ARG A 196 15.28 2.87 2.61
C ARG A 196 14.79 2.59 4.01
N ALA A 197 15.71 2.23 4.90
CA ALA A 197 15.41 2.13 6.32
C ALA A 197 15.16 3.52 6.92
N ALA A 198 14.21 3.57 7.85
CA ALA A 198 13.89 4.69 8.71
C ALA A 198 13.95 4.23 10.19
N ALA A 199 13.77 5.15 11.14
CA ALA A 199 13.85 4.81 12.56
C ALA A 199 12.75 3.82 12.98
N GLY A 200 13.01 3.01 14.02
CA GLY A 200 11.97 2.19 14.65
C GLY A 200 11.44 1.02 13.80
N ASN A 201 12.30 0.36 13.01
CA ASN A 201 11.94 -0.72 12.09
C ASN A 201 10.96 -0.29 10.97
N LEU A 202 10.96 0.99 10.63
CA LEU A 202 10.17 1.53 9.53
C LEU A 202 10.96 1.53 8.23
N GLY A 203 10.24 1.44 7.12
CA GLY A 203 10.74 1.60 5.76
C GLY A 203 10.05 2.79 5.13
N LEU A 204 10.83 3.69 4.55
CA LEU A 204 10.29 4.73 3.70
C LEU A 204 10.26 4.22 2.26
N TYR A 205 9.08 4.16 1.68
CA TYR A 205 8.84 3.72 0.32
C TYR A 205 8.43 4.92 -0.54
N VAL A 206 9.12 5.12 -1.66
CA VAL A 206 8.75 6.05 -2.72
C VAL A 206 8.37 5.24 -3.95
N ILE A 207 7.13 5.34 -4.37
CA ILE A 207 6.55 4.54 -5.46
C ILE A 207 6.30 5.47 -6.63
N ALA A 208 7.03 5.28 -7.73
CA ALA A 208 6.90 6.08 -8.94
C ALA A 208 6.13 5.31 -10.01
N ARG A 209 4.95 5.80 -10.41
CA ARG A 209 4.21 5.29 -11.58
C ARG A 209 4.81 5.86 -12.85
N THR A 210 5.27 4.99 -13.72
CA THR A 210 6.05 5.33 -14.92
C THR A 210 5.29 5.05 -16.22
N ASP A 211 5.79 5.59 -17.34
CA ASP A 211 5.25 5.31 -18.67
C ASP A 211 5.55 3.87 -19.14
N GLN A 212 6.70 3.32 -18.75
CA GLN A 212 7.16 2.00 -19.19
C GLN A 212 7.98 1.30 -18.10
N ARG A 213 7.88 -0.03 -18.03
CA ARG A 213 8.58 -0.83 -17.01
C ARG A 213 10.09 -0.93 -17.23
N GLU A 214 10.50 -1.29 -18.45
CA GLU A 214 11.92 -1.60 -18.73
C GLU A 214 12.78 -0.33 -18.79
N ALA A 215 12.30 0.67 -19.54
CA ALA A 215 12.99 1.93 -19.76
C ALA A 215 12.08 3.11 -19.38
N PRO A 216 11.82 3.32 -18.08
CA PRO A 216 10.98 4.42 -17.60
C PRO A 216 11.59 5.76 -17.98
N ARG A 217 10.79 6.64 -18.60
CA ARG A 217 11.20 7.99 -19.00
C ARG A 217 10.41 9.07 -18.27
N CYS A 218 9.13 8.81 -18.05
CA CYS A 218 8.19 9.76 -17.48
C CYS A 218 7.60 9.21 -16.19
N VAL A 219 7.28 10.09 -15.24
CA VAL A 219 6.58 9.75 -14.01
C VAL A 219 5.26 10.53 -13.98
N SER A 220 4.17 9.84 -13.67
CA SER A 220 2.83 10.44 -13.60
C SER A 220 2.33 10.59 -12.17
N ILE A 221 2.76 9.68 -11.28
CA ILE A 221 2.40 9.68 -9.86
C ILE A 221 3.64 9.32 -9.05
N VAL A 222 3.86 10.02 -7.95
CA VAL A 222 4.80 9.64 -6.89
C VAL A 222 4.04 9.51 -5.60
N THR A 223 4.12 8.36 -4.96
CA THR A 223 3.54 8.11 -3.64
C THR A 223 4.68 7.90 -2.65
N LEU A 224 4.59 8.53 -1.46
CA LEU A 224 5.49 8.28 -0.35
C LEU A 224 4.68 7.71 0.82
N GLU A 225 5.16 6.59 1.35
CA GLU A 225 4.54 5.83 2.44
C GLU A 225 5.62 5.37 3.42
N MET A 226 5.27 5.29 4.70
CA MET A 226 6.18 4.80 5.74
C MET A 226 5.51 3.68 6.52
N GLU A 227 5.96 2.47 6.26
CA GLU A 227 5.39 1.23 6.79
C GLU A 227 6.43 0.42 7.56
N PRO A 228 6.04 -0.49 8.44
CA PRO A 228 6.95 -1.46 9.03
C PRO A 228 7.73 -2.23 7.96
N ARG A 229 9.03 -2.47 8.18
CA ARG A 229 9.82 -3.39 7.35
C ARG A 229 9.65 -4.80 7.88
N ASP A 230 9.40 -5.73 6.96
CA ASP A 230 9.64 -7.15 7.22
C ASP A 230 11.16 -7.33 7.36
N GLY A 231 11.58 -7.87 8.51
CA GLY A 231 12.99 -8.06 8.88
C GLY A 231 13.62 -9.28 8.23
#